data_AF-A0AAV8VJA9-F1
#
_entry.id   AF-A0AAV8VJA9-F1
#
_cell.length_a   1.000
_cell.length_b   1.000
_cell.length_c   1.000
_cell.angle_alpha   90.00
_cell.angle_beta   90.00
_cell.angle_gamma   90.00
#
_symmetry.space_group_name_H-M   'P 1'
#
loop_
_entity.id
_entity.type
_entity.pdbx_description
1 polymer ?
#
loop_
_entity_poly.entity_id
_entity_poly.type
_entity_poly.pdbx_seq_one_letter_code
_entity_poly.pdbx_strand_id
1 'polypeptide(L)'
;MHGYLPCIKTQESTYKDVAGITGITILQTAGIGYYNILQEAIRLALNNLNQEEAAEARYQQDGAPPHNTRMVSDLLYTMFDDRWIANNGPHSWPARSPDLNPLDASIWGYIKGKVYQDPPTTKQNMRNRVLETSTLWIRCLFREQLVAI
;
A
#
# COMPACT_ATOMS: atom_id res chain seq x y z
N MET A 1 -7.69 32.21 -24.95
CA MET A 1 -7.87 31.03 -24.05
C MET A 1 -6.75 30.04 -24.33
N HIS A 2 -6.32 29.32 -23.30
CA HIS A 2 -5.22 28.34 -23.20
C HIS A 2 -3.96 28.85 -22.46
N GLY A 3 -4.09 28.94 -21.13
CA GLY A 3 -2.96 29.07 -20.21
C GLY A 3 -2.68 27.73 -19.54
N TYR A 4 -1.53 27.13 -19.84
CA TYR A 4 -0.96 26.02 -19.08
C TYR A 4 -0.29 26.59 -17.82
N LEU A 5 -0.68 26.10 -16.64
CA LEU A 5 0.02 26.40 -15.38
C LEU A 5 1.34 25.59 -15.32
N PRO A 6 2.46 26.20 -14.90
CA PRO A 6 3.75 25.53 -14.86
C PRO A 6 3.87 24.59 -13.64
N CYS A 7 4.54 23.47 -13.85
CA CYS A 7 4.93 22.49 -12.85
C CYS A 7 5.75 23.15 -11.73
N ILE A 8 5.17 23.23 -10.53
CA ILE A 8 5.86 23.68 -9.32
C ILE A 8 6.85 22.58 -8.91
N LYS A 9 8.15 22.86 -9.05
CA LYS A 9 9.22 22.04 -8.46
C LYS A 9 9.14 22.19 -6.93
N THR A 10 8.59 21.22 -6.23
CA THR A 10 8.65 21.18 -4.75
C THR A 10 10.06 20.77 -4.32
N GLN A 11 10.70 21.65 -3.55
CA GLN A 11 12.06 21.50 -3.03
C GLN A 11 12.20 20.27 -2.11
N GLU A 12 13.33 19.57 -2.25
CA GLU A 12 13.73 18.33 -1.53
C GLU A 12 13.98 18.49 -0.01
N SER A 13 13.70 19.65 0.60
CA SER A 13 14.29 19.97 1.91
C SER A 13 13.46 19.57 3.16
N THR A 14 12.26 19.01 3.03
CA THR A 14 11.38 18.74 4.20
C THR A 14 11.29 17.28 4.62
N TYR A 15 11.97 16.35 3.93
CA TYR A 15 11.91 14.91 4.23
C TYR A 15 12.74 14.47 5.45
N LYS A 16 13.57 15.35 6.04
CA LYS A 16 14.52 14.96 7.10
C LYS A 16 13.94 14.99 8.52
N ASP A 17 12.89 15.76 8.79
CA ASP A 17 12.42 15.98 10.17
C ASP A 17 11.23 15.08 10.57
N VAL A 18 10.93 14.08 9.75
CA VAL A 18 9.81 13.16 9.96
C VAL A 18 10.22 11.79 10.52
N ALA A 19 11.33 11.71 11.27
CA ALA A 19 11.88 10.47 11.83
C ALA A 19 10.96 9.65 12.78
N GLY A 20 9.91 10.23 13.37
CA GLY A 20 9.06 9.53 14.35
C GLY A 20 7.65 9.07 13.93
N ILE A 21 7.18 9.27 12.68
CA ILE A 21 5.74 9.14 12.38
C ILE A 21 5.41 8.45 11.04
N THR A 22 5.55 7.11 10.98
CA THR A 22 4.65 6.08 10.41
C THR A 22 5.34 4.73 10.57
N GLY A 23 4.65 3.70 11.06
CA GLY A 23 5.11 2.30 10.91
C GLY A 23 5.10 1.82 9.44
N ILE A 24 4.92 2.74 8.50
CA ILE A 24 5.12 2.60 7.07
C ILE A 24 6.04 3.74 6.69
N THR A 25 7.30 3.53 7.02
CA THR A 25 8.40 4.25 6.42
C THR A 25 8.53 3.70 5.00
N ILE A 26 7.99 4.40 4.00
CA ILE A 26 8.52 4.31 2.63
C ILE A 26 9.81 5.17 2.56
N LEU A 27 10.72 4.99 3.51
CA LEU A 27 12.14 5.19 3.24
C LEU A 27 12.59 3.80 2.84
N GLN A 28 12.94 3.60 1.57
CA GLN A 28 13.65 2.42 1.03
C GLN A 28 14.04 1.43 2.13
N THR A 29 13.10 0.62 2.61
CA THR A 29 13.38 -0.23 3.75
C THR A 29 14.30 -1.28 3.17
N ALA A 30 15.49 -1.44 3.74
CA ALA A 30 16.30 -2.61 3.42
C ALA A 30 15.39 -3.84 3.49
N GLY A 31 15.60 -4.85 2.64
CA GLY A 31 14.66 -5.96 2.48
C GLY A 31 14.18 -6.59 3.80
N ILE A 32 15.02 -6.58 4.85
CA ILE A 32 14.68 -7.01 6.21
C ILE A 32 13.56 -6.18 6.88
N GLY A 33 13.57 -4.86 6.74
CA GLY A 33 12.55 -3.99 7.31
C GLY A 33 11.20 -4.18 6.63
N TYR A 34 11.22 -4.34 5.30
CA TYR A 34 10.03 -4.67 4.54
C TYR A 34 9.49 -6.06 4.92
N TYR A 35 10.36 -7.07 5.00
CA TYR A 35 10.00 -8.43 5.43
C TYR A 35 9.27 -8.44 6.79
N ASN A 36 9.81 -7.75 7.80
CA ASN A 36 9.21 -7.74 9.14
C ASN A 36 7.80 -7.13 9.14
N ILE A 37 7.60 -6.03 8.40
CA ILE A 37 6.30 -5.39 8.27
C ILE A 37 5.35 -6.30 7.48
N LEU A 38 5.82 -6.87 6.38
CA LEU A 38 5.04 -7.72 5.49
C LEU A 38 4.53 -8.98 6.18
N GLN A 39 5.41 -9.67 6.91
CA GLN A 39 5.05 -10.88 7.65
C GLN A 39 3.91 -10.62 8.65
N GLU A 40 4.02 -9.56 9.43
CA GLU A 40 2.98 -9.22 10.41
C GLU A 40 1.70 -8.75 9.74
N ALA A 41 1.79 -7.96 8.68
CA ALA A 41 0.63 -7.49 7.92
C ALA A 41 -0.15 -8.66 7.29
N ILE A 42 0.53 -9.62 6.64
CA ILE A 42 -0.10 -10.81 6.07
C ILE A 42 -0.76 -11.64 7.17
N ARG A 43 -0.06 -11.88 8.27
CA ARG A 43 -0.59 -12.66 9.39
C ARG A 43 -1.88 -12.04 9.94
N LEU A 44 -1.89 -10.73 10.17
CA LEU A 44 -3.08 -10.03 10.63
C LEU A 44 -4.22 -10.06 9.60
N ALA A 45 -3.91 -9.92 8.31
CA ALA A 45 -4.91 -9.99 7.25
C ALA A 45 -5.57 -11.37 7.17
N LEU A 46 -4.77 -12.45 7.12
CA LEU A 46 -5.27 -13.82 7.03
C LEU A 46 -6.05 -14.25 8.28
N ASN A 47 -5.69 -13.78 9.47
CA ASN A 47 -6.42 -14.07 10.71
C ASN A 47 -7.85 -13.49 10.73
N ASN A 48 -8.16 -12.52 9.85
CA ASN A 48 -9.51 -11.97 9.72
C ASN A 48 -10.35 -12.70 8.68
N LEU A 49 -9.79 -13.69 7.99
CA LEU A 49 -10.47 -14.52 7.01
C LEU A 49 -10.87 -15.86 7.62
N ASN A 50 -11.91 -16.48 7.07
CA ASN A 50 -12.17 -17.88 7.37
C ASN A 50 -11.17 -18.80 6.64
N GLN A 51 -11.20 -20.10 6.95
CA GLN A 51 -10.21 -21.05 6.40
C GLN A 51 -10.26 -21.17 4.88
N GLU A 52 -11.44 -21.12 4.28
CA GLU A 52 -11.64 -21.22 2.83
C GLU A 52 -11.14 -19.95 2.12
N GLU A 53 -11.52 -18.78 2.65
CA GLU A 53 -11.04 -17.49 2.16
C GLU A 53 -9.51 -17.38 2.24
N ALA A 54 -8.91 -17.79 3.36
CA ALA A 54 -7.47 -17.79 3.54
C ALA A 54 -6.76 -18.77 2.57
N ALA A 55 -7.37 -19.94 2.32
CA ALA A 55 -6.85 -20.92 1.38
C ALA A 55 -6.86 -20.41 -0.07
N GLU A 56 -7.79 -19.53 -0.44
CA GLU A 56 -7.90 -18.96 -1.79
C GLU A 56 -7.30 -17.55 -1.93
N ALA A 57 -6.90 -16.91 -0.83
CA ALA A 57 -6.35 -15.56 -0.81
C ALA A 57 -5.10 -15.42 -1.70
N ARG A 58 -5.05 -14.39 -2.56
CA ARG A 58 -3.91 -14.11 -3.44
C ARG A 58 -3.17 -12.86 -2.98
N TYR A 59 -1.86 -12.81 -3.22
CA TYR A 59 -1.04 -11.64 -2.87
C TYR A 59 -0.50 -10.92 -4.10
N GLN A 60 -0.39 -9.60 -4.04
CA GLN A 60 0.15 -8.79 -5.13
C GLN A 60 1.03 -7.67 -4.57
N GLN A 61 2.22 -7.49 -5.15
CA GLN A 61 3.12 -6.37 -4.87
C GLN A 61 3.81 -5.88 -6.15
N ASP A 62 4.26 -4.62 -6.15
CA ASP A 62 5.00 -4.05 -7.27
C ASP A 62 6.49 -4.48 -7.26
N GLY A 63 7.24 -4.01 -8.26
CA GLY A 63 8.65 -4.32 -8.42
C GLY A 63 9.63 -3.45 -7.61
N ALA A 64 9.21 -2.79 -6.52
CA ALA A 64 10.14 -1.96 -5.74
C ALA A 64 11.32 -2.80 -5.20
N PRO A 65 12.56 -2.27 -5.13
CA PRO A 65 13.73 -3.05 -4.74
C PRO A 65 13.61 -3.86 -3.43
N PRO A 66 12.99 -3.35 -2.34
CA PRO A 66 12.78 -4.11 -1.11
C PRO A 66 11.91 -5.37 -1.28
N HIS A 67 10.99 -5.35 -2.25
CA HIS A 67 10.02 -6.43 -2.50
C HIS A 67 10.66 -7.61 -3.23
N ASN A 68 11.80 -7.38 -3.90
CA ASN A 68 12.49 -8.38 -4.73
C ASN A 68 13.55 -9.18 -3.98
N THR A 69 13.61 -9.08 -2.65
CA THR A 69 14.57 -9.87 -1.88
C THR A 69 14.14 -11.34 -1.78
N ARG A 70 15.12 -12.24 -1.67
CA ARG A 70 14.86 -13.68 -1.53
C ARG A 70 13.98 -13.98 -0.31
N MET A 71 14.24 -13.33 0.82
CA MET A 71 13.45 -13.50 2.05
C MET A 71 11.96 -13.19 1.85
N VAL A 72 11.64 -12.15 1.06
CA VAL A 72 10.26 -11.80 0.73
C VAL A 72 9.64 -12.86 -0.17
N SER A 73 10.39 -13.33 -1.18
CA SER A 73 9.90 -14.36 -2.10
C SER A 73 9.64 -15.69 -1.38
N ASP A 74 10.55 -16.11 -0.50
CA ASP A 74 10.42 -17.33 0.31
C ASP A 74 9.19 -17.23 1.25
N LEU A 75 8.95 -16.05 1.86
CA LEU A 75 7.78 -15.80 2.68
C LEU A 75 6.48 -15.91 1.88
N LEU A 76 6.41 -15.26 0.72
CA LEU A 76 5.21 -15.24 -0.11
C LEU A 76 4.89 -16.63 -0.66
N TYR A 77 5.91 -17.39 -1.08
CA TYR A 77 5.76 -18.77 -1.49
C TYR A 77 5.23 -19.65 -0.33
N THR A 78 5.77 -19.47 0.87
CA THR A 78 5.31 -20.24 2.05
C THR A 78 3.84 -19.96 2.39
N MET A 79 3.39 -18.71 2.23
CA MET A 79 2.04 -18.28 2.64
C MET A 79 0.99 -18.49 1.54
N PHE A 80 1.38 -18.36 0.28
CA PHE A 80 0.46 -18.30 -0.87
C PHE A 80 0.75 -19.32 -1.96
N ASP A 81 1.80 -20.13 -1.83
CA ASP A 81 2.28 -21.06 -2.86
C ASP A 81 2.54 -20.31 -4.18
N ASP A 82 1.94 -20.73 -5.30
CA ASP A 82 2.06 -20.01 -6.58
C ASP A 82 1.08 -18.82 -6.74
N ARG A 83 0.24 -18.54 -5.73
CA ARG A 83 -0.88 -17.58 -5.84
C ARG A 83 -0.49 -16.14 -5.51
N TRP A 84 0.68 -15.70 -5.98
CA TRP A 84 1.13 -14.32 -5.79
C TRP A 84 1.76 -13.72 -7.03
N ILE A 85 1.65 -12.39 -7.13
CA ILE A 85 2.12 -11.60 -8.26
C ILE A 85 3.17 -10.61 -7.77
N ALA A 86 4.36 -10.67 -8.37
CA ALA A 86 5.46 -9.74 -8.12
C ALA A 86 6.43 -9.77 -9.29
N ASN A 87 7.42 -8.87 -9.31
CA ASN A 87 8.40 -8.84 -10.41
C ASN A 87 9.21 -10.15 -10.53
N ASN A 88 9.55 -10.81 -9.41
CA ASN A 88 10.23 -12.12 -9.39
C ASN A 88 9.31 -13.27 -8.92
N GLY A 89 7.99 -13.12 -9.03
CA GLY A 89 7.02 -14.13 -8.60
C GLY A 89 6.65 -15.15 -9.69
N PRO A 90 5.86 -16.18 -9.34
CA PRO A 90 5.27 -17.14 -10.26
C PRO A 90 4.48 -16.44 -11.38
N HIS A 91 3.83 -15.34 -11.03
CA HIS A 91 3.18 -14.43 -11.96
C HIS A 91 3.91 -13.08 -11.97
N SER A 92 4.46 -12.70 -13.13
CA SER A 92 5.26 -11.49 -13.26
C SER A 92 4.40 -10.22 -13.23
N TRP A 93 4.75 -9.28 -12.36
CA TRP A 93 4.20 -7.91 -12.41
C TRP A 93 4.87 -7.10 -13.54
N PRO A 94 4.11 -6.47 -14.46
CA PRO A 94 4.69 -5.66 -15.52
C PRO A 94 5.36 -4.40 -14.95
N ALA A 95 6.53 -4.06 -15.51
CA ALA A 95 7.27 -2.89 -15.08
C ALA A 95 6.46 -1.60 -15.33
N ARG A 96 6.54 -0.64 -14.39
CA ARG A 96 5.95 0.71 -14.49
C ARG A 96 4.44 0.71 -14.78
N SER A 97 3.69 -0.20 -14.18
CA SER A 97 2.23 -0.30 -14.35
C SER A 97 1.47 0.07 -13.06
N PRO A 98 1.50 1.34 -12.61
CA PRO A 98 0.75 1.78 -11.43
C PRO A 98 -0.76 1.74 -11.65
N ASP A 99 -1.22 1.80 -12.90
CA ASP A 99 -2.61 1.66 -13.31
C ASP A 99 -3.18 0.28 -13.03
N LEU A 100 -2.34 -0.75 -12.98
CA LEU A 100 -2.76 -2.11 -12.64
C LEU A 100 -2.84 -2.35 -11.13
N ASN A 101 -2.23 -1.49 -10.30
CA ASN A 101 -2.30 -1.61 -8.86
C ASN A 101 -3.59 -0.94 -8.35
N PRO A 102 -4.59 -1.68 -7.83
CA PRO A 102 -5.83 -1.08 -7.34
C PRO A 102 -5.62 -0.03 -6.25
N LEU A 103 -4.55 -0.19 -5.45
CA LEU A 103 -4.17 0.78 -4.41
C LEU A 103 -3.75 2.12 -5.02
N ASP A 104 -2.89 2.10 -6.04
CA ASP A 104 -2.40 3.30 -6.71
C ASP A 104 -3.44 3.92 -7.63
N ALA A 105 -4.22 3.10 -8.33
CA ALA A 105 -5.26 3.55 -9.25
C ALA A 105 -6.46 4.21 -8.54
N SER A 106 -6.82 3.74 -7.34
CA SER A 106 -8.07 4.16 -6.68
C SER A 106 -7.85 4.70 -5.26
N ILE A 107 -7.27 3.89 -4.37
CA ILE A 107 -7.28 4.13 -2.92
C ILE A 107 -6.46 5.37 -2.56
N TRP A 108 -5.25 5.50 -3.10
CA TRP A 108 -4.40 6.65 -2.79
C TRP A 108 -4.98 7.97 -3.29
N GLY A 109 -5.72 7.98 -4.39
CA GLY A 109 -6.45 9.15 -4.87
C GLY A 109 -7.51 9.59 -3.87
N TYR A 110 -8.34 8.65 -3.40
CA TYR A 110 -9.37 8.89 -2.40
C TYR A 110 -8.78 9.38 -1.06
N ILE A 111 -7.77 8.66 -0.53
CA ILE A 111 -7.16 9.00 0.76
C ILE A 111 -6.57 10.40 0.70
N LYS A 112 -5.80 10.73 -0.34
CA LYS A 112 -5.24 12.08 -0.51
C LYS A 112 -6.34 13.13 -0.60
N GLY A 113 -7.39 12.86 -1.38
CA GLY A 113 -8.52 13.78 -1.55
C GLY A 113 -9.29 14.07 -0.25
N LYS A 114 -9.24 13.18 0.75
CA LYS A 114 -9.85 13.36 2.08
C LYS A 114 -8.88 13.96 3.11
N VAL A 115 -7.65 13.45 3.15
CA VAL A 115 -6.62 13.89 4.12
C VAL A 115 -6.20 15.34 3.88
N TYR A 116 -6.19 15.79 2.63
CA TYR A 116 -5.77 17.15 2.26
C TYR A 116 -6.94 18.13 2.06
N GLN A 117 -8.16 17.81 2.54
CA GLN A 117 -9.28 18.77 2.51
C GLN A 117 -9.02 19.98 3.40
N ASP A 118 -8.36 19.76 4.54
CA ASP A 118 -7.86 20.84 5.39
C ASP A 118 -6.34 20.92 5.31
N PRO A 119 -5.74 22.10 5.50
CA PRO A 119 -4.30 22.28 5.50
C PRO A 119 -3.57 21.29 6.43
N PRO A 120 -2.41 20.76 6.01
CA PRO A 120 -1.59 19.94 6.89
C PRO A 120 -1.19 20.67 8.16
N THR A 121 -1.29 20.01 9.31
CA THR A 121 -0.98 20.59 10.61
C THR A 121 0.22 19.88 11.26
N THR A 122 0.00 19.11 12.31
CA THR A 122 1.02 18.31 12.96
C THR A 122 1.10 16.95 12.31
N LYS A 123 2.28 16.38 12.38
CA LYS A 123 2.56 15.04 11.88
C LYS A 123 1.65 13.97 12.51
N GLN A 124 1.30 14.10 13.79
CA GLN A 124 0.36 13.21 14.48
C GLN A 124 -1.07 13.39 13.95
N ASN A 125 -1.51 14.64 13.74
CA ASN A 125 -2.82 14.90 13.14
C ASN A 125 -2.93 14.30 11.74
N MET A 126 -1.91 14.50 10.89
CA MET A 126 -1.89 13.90 9.55
C MET A 126 -1.97 12.37 9.59
N ARG A 127 -1.28 11.74 10.54
CA ARG A 127 -1.40 10.29 10.79
C ARG A 127 -2.82 9.86 11.12
N ASN A 128 -3.47 10.56 12.05
CA ASN A 128 -4.83 10.24 12.46
C ASN A 128 -5.80 10.37 11.27
N ARG A 129 -5.64 11.44 10.46
CA ARG A 129 -6.47 11.66 9.25
C ARG A 129 -6.32 10.53 8.24
N VAL A 130 -5.10 10.02 8.02
CA VAL A 130 -4.86 8.86 7.15
C VAL A 130 -5.55 7.61 7.72
N LEU A 131 -5.36 7.31 9.01
CA LEU A 131 -5.95 6.12 9.65
C LEU A 131 -7.48 6.14 9.62
N GLU A 132 -8.08 7.29 9.96
CA GLU A 132 -9.53 7.48 9.94
C GLU A 132 -10.08 7.30 8.52
N THR A 133 -9.44 7.93 7.53
CA THR A 133 -9.86 7.83 6.13
C THR A 133 -9.75 6.41 5.59
N SER A 134 -8.65 5.70 5.88
CA SER A 134 -8.47 4.31 5.48
C SER A 134 -9.53 3.41 6.10
N THR A 135 -9.86 3.61 7.38
CA THR A 135 -10.90 2.85 8.08
C THR A 135 -12.27 3.10 7.47
N LEU A 136 -12.60 4.37 7.15
CA LEU A 136 -13.85 4.72 6.49
C LEU A 136 -13.95 4.08 5.10
N TRP A 137 -12.86 4.11 4.32
CA TRP A 137 -12.83 3.53 2.99
C TRP A 137 -13.07 2.02 3.00
N ILE A 138 -12.37 1.28 3.87
CA ILE A 138 -12.55 -0.17 4.04
C ILE A 138 -14.02 -0.48 4.39
N ARG A 139 -14.61 0.27 5.33
CA ARG A 139 -16.02 0.09 5.73
C ARG A 139 -17.02 0.39 4.61
N CYS A 140 -16.73 1.34 3.73
CA CYS A 140 -17.59 1.66 2.59
C CYS A 140 -17.49 0.60 1.48
N LEU A 141 -16.29 0.07 1.20
CA LEU A 141 -16.08 -0.96 0.18
C LEU A 141 -16.84 -2.26 0.50
N PHE A 142 -16.76 -2.74 1.75
CA PHE A 142 -17.47 -3.96 2.17
C PHE A 142 -19.00 -3.81 2.20
N ARG A 143 -19.53 -2.58 2.25
CA ARG A 143 -20.98 -2.35 2.24
C ARG A 143 -21.58 -2.32 0.84
N GLU A 144 -20.78 -2.02 -0.20
CA GLU A 144 -21.27 -1.91 -1.59
C GLU A 144 -20.95 -3.13 -2.47
N GLN A 145 -20.15 -4.09 -2.02
CA GLN A 145 -19.84 -5.31 -2.80
C GLN A 145 -20.60 -6.57 -2.40
N LEU A 146 -21.53 -6.51 -1.44
CA LEU A 146 -22.42 -7.64 -1.08
C LEU A 146 -23.87 -7.49 -1.56
N VAL A 147 -24.18 -6.49 -2.40
CA VAL A 147 -25.49 -6.38 -3.10
C VAL A 147 -25.35 -6.55 -4.62
N ALA A 148 -24.15 -6.86 -5.10
CA ALA A 148 -23.92 -7.17 -6.51
C ALA A 148 -22.84 -8.24 -6.64
N ILE A 149 -23.23 -9.50 -6.44
CA ILE A 149 -22.98 -10.70 -7.27
C ILE A 149 -23.93 -11.79 -6.75
#